data_AF-A0A2G5U1V4-F1
#
_entry.id   AF-A0A2G5U1V4-F1
#
_cell.length_a   1.000
_cell.length_b   1.000
_cell.length_c   1.000
_cell.angle_alpha   90.00
_cell.angle_beta   90.00
_cell.angle_gamma   90.00
#
_symmetry.space_group_name_H-M   'P 1'
#
loop_
_entity.id
_entity.type
_entity.pdbx_description
1 polymer ?
#
loop_
_entity_poly.entity_id
_entity_poly.type
_entity_poly.pdbx_seq_one_letter_code
_entity_poly.pdbx_strand_id
1 'polypeptide(L)'
;MSHGKARKWKWQIESDGNEFQMRLLSVLCLLVATIFSVNSYKILFYSNLFGHSHVKMLAAAADTLTDAGHNVTVLIPVFDTTLKTSLKTTKNVIFVDAHENVEEFVKARTSMLSNMWKQDAANPITMLKRVGKMAEIFSSQCKKVLTDTELIEKLKAENYDLAVTEPFDSCAYPFFEAINIRAHVAVLSSSRLDHVSDVIGQPAAPSYNPGLLSANGDKMTMLQRFVNVIQYMCGSYFFAYVGDVEAAMAKEINPTWRTWRETVPEASFILTNQIPLLDFPAPTFDKIVPVGGLSVITDKKAMKLPEKWDRILSLRKNNVFISFGSNARSLDMPLEYKNSLLQVIRNMPDTSFIWKYEDLTDKFTEGIENVYLGDWLPQNELLADPRLNVFITHGGLGSVTELSMMGTPAVMIPLFADQSRNAQMLKRHGGAAVLTKTDLANTKLVQDTIQDVLTNPKYRQNAERLAEMLNNQPTNPKETLVKYVEFAARFGKLPSLDNYGRHQSFVQYFFLDVIAIIALIAVASSYISYRILKCAVRRCFGSRCSEVKSKKE
;
A
#
# COMPACT_ATOMS: atom_id res chain seq x y z
N MET A 1 77.17 42.36 -19.78
CA MET A 1 76.19 41.46 -20.43
C MET A 1 75.74 40.25 -19.59
N SER A 2 76.27 39.98 -18.37
CA SER A 2 75.91 38.75 -17.62
C SER A 2 74.76 38.88 -16.60
N HIS A 3 74.36 40.08 -16.17
CA HIS A 3 73.32 40.26 -15.15
C HIS A 3 71.87 40.20 -15.68
N GLY A 4 71.65 40.47 -16.97
CA GLY A 4 70.31 40.39 -17.57
C GLY A 4 69.83 38.95 -17.82
N LYS A 5 70.75 38.01 -18.07
CA LYS A 5 70.40 36.60 -18.31
C LYS A 5 69.96 35.89 -17.02
N ALA A 6 70.62 36.12 -15.88
CA ALA A 6 70.28 35.47 -14.61
C ALA A 6 68.87 35.86 -14.10
N ARG A 7 68.48 37.14 -14.24
CA ARG A 7 67.13 37.60 -13.88
C ARG A 7 66.03 37.01 -14.76
N LYS A 8 66.29 36.84 -16.07
CA LYS A 8 65.35 36.23 -17.02
C LYS A 8 65.12 34.75 -16.70
N TRP A 9 66.19 34.02 -16.36
CA TRP A 9 66.12 32.61 -15.96
C TRP A 9 65.32 32.41 -14.66
N LYS A 10 65.51 33.28 -13.65
CA LYS A 10 64.77 33.18 -12.39
C LYS A 10 63.26 33.42 -12.55
N TRP A 11 62.88 34.41 -13.36
CA TRP A 11 61.48 34.69 -13.69
C TRP A 11 60.81 33.54 -14.46
N GLN A 12 61.55 32.89 -15.37
CA GLN A 12 61.03 31.80 -16.17
C GLN A 12 60.80 30.53 -15.32
N ILE A 13 61.70 30.22 -14.38
CA ILE A 13 61.53 29.11 -13.43
C ILE A 13 60.33 29.36 -12.47
N GLU A 14 60.14 30.58 -11.99
CA GLU A 14 58.98 30.93 -11.15
C GLU A 14 57.65 30.90 -11.92
N SER A 15 57.66 31.33 -13.19
CA SER A 15 56.52 31.22 -14.11
C SER A 15 56.14 29.76 -14.40
N ASP A 16 57.13 28.94 -14.77
CA ASP A 16 56.94 27.53 -15.10
C ASP A 16 56.48 26.71 -13.87
N GLY A 17 56.98 27.07 -12.67
CA GLY A 17 56.55 26.49 -11.39
C GLY A 17 55.09 26.80 -11.03
N ASN A 18 54.64 28.04 -11.24
CA ASN A 18 53.25 28.44 -11.04
C ASN A 18 52.30 27.77 -12.05
N GLU A 19 52.72 27.64 -13.31
CA GLU A 19 51.94 26.95 -14.34
C GLU A 19 51.80 25.46 -14.04
N PHE A 20 52.88 24.81 -13.57
CA PHE A 20 52.85 23.42 -13.12
C PHE A 20 51.92 23.21 -11.93
N GLN A 21 51.96 24.09 -10.93
CA GLN A 21 51.06 24.02 -9.78
C GLN A 21 49.59 24.20 -10.17
N MET A 22 49.27 25.15 -11.06
CA MET A 22 47.89 25.35 -11.55
C MET A 22 47.37 24.14 -12.36
N ARG A 23 48.22 23.52 -13.19
CA ARG A 23 47.87 22.30 -13.92
C ARG A 23 47.66 21.12 -12.97
N LEU A 24 48.50 20.97 -11.94
CA LEU A 24 48.35 19.93 -10.92
C LEU A 24 47.04 20.11 -10.14
N LEU A 25 46.69 21.35 -9.75
CA LEU A 25 45.44 21.67 -9.07
C LEU A 25 44.22 21.35 -9.94
N SER A 26 44.29 21.67 -11.23
CA SER A 26 43.22 21.41 -12.20
C SER A 26 43.00 19.92 -12.42
N VAL A 27 44.09 19.13 -12.51
CA VAL A 27 44.04 17.67 -12.59
C VAL A 27 43.50 17.06 -11.30
N LEU A 28 43.87 17.59 -10.14
CA LEU A 28 43.33 17.14 -8.85
C LEU A 28 41.84 17.45 -8.74
N CYS A 29 41.39 18.65 -9.15
CA CYS A 29 39.98 19.01 -9.21
C CYS A 29 39.19 18.13 -10.19
N LEU A 30 39.75 17.79 -11.35
CA LEU A 30 39.15 16.87 -12.31
C LEU A 30 39.06 15.44 -11.75
N LEU A 31 40.12 14.94 -11.10
CA LEU A 31 40.12 13.63 -10.44
C LEU A 31 39.08 13.59 -9.31
N VAL A 32 39.02 14.63 -8.48
CA VAL A 32 38.00 14.79 -7.44
C VAL A 32 36.59 14.85 -8.06
N ALA A 33 36.38 15.58 -9.15
CA ALA A 33 35.11 15.62 -9.86
C ALA A 33 34.71 14.26 -10.48
N THR A 34 35.67 13.47 -10.95
CA THR A 34 35.40 12.09 -11.42
C THR A 34 35.10 11.13 -10.27
N ILE A 35 35.69 11.35 -9.09
CA ILE A 35 35.39 10.57 -7.87
C ILE A 35 33.98 10.91 -7.35
N PHE A 36 33.51 12.15 -7.57
CA PHE A 36 32.16 12.62 -7.19
C PHE A 36 31.15 12.64 -8.34
N SER A 37 31.36 11.85 -9.41
CA SER A 37 30.34 11.70 -10.45
C SER A 37 29.14 10.93 -9.89
N VAL A 38 28.18 11.67 -9.32
CA VAL A 38 26.88 11.13 -8.91
C VAL A 38 26.12 10.81 -10.19
N ASN A 39 25.87 9.52 -10.44
CA ASN A 39 24.96 9.12 -11.51
C ASN A 39 23.55 9.56 -11.13
N SER A 40 23.11 10.67 -11.73
CA SER A 40 21.75 11.18 -11.60
C SER A 40 20.90 10.60 -12.71
N TYR A 41 19.91 9.77 -12.36
CA TYR A 41 18.90 9.31 -13.30
C TYR A 41 17.78 10.35 -13.45
N LYS A 42 17.19 10.41 -14.64
CA LYS A 42 15.99 11.18 -14.93
C LYS A 42 14.77 10.30 -14.79
N ILE A 43 13.98 10.54 -13.74
CA ILE A 43 12.90 9.65 -13.31
C ILE A 43 11.57 10.36 -13.45
N LEU A 44 10.61 9.74 -14.15
CA LEU A 44 9.25 10.23 -14.27
C LEU A 44 8.32 9.50 -13.30
N PHE A 45 7.68 10.23 -12.40
CA PHE A 45 6.55 9.73 -11.64
C PHE A 45 5.25 10.05 -12.35
N TYR A 46 4.41 9.04 -12.55
CA TYR A 46 2.99 9.21 -12.87
C TYR A 46 2.20 8.94 -11.58
N SER A 47 1.64 9.97 -10.97
CA SER A 47 0.94 9.85 -9.69
C SER A 47 -0.27 10.76 -9.66
N ASN A 48 -1.46 10.17 -9.62
CA ASN A 48 -2.69 10.94 -9.58
C ASN A 48 -2.96 11.56 -8.20
N LEU A 49 -3.77 12.63 -8.17
CA LEU A 49 -4.32 13.17 -6.93
C LEU A 49 -5.60 12.44 -6.54
N PHE A 50 -5.49 11.16 -6.19
CA PHE A 50 -6.62 10.38 -5.70
C PHE A 50 -6.31 9.74 -4.34
N GLY A 51 -6.97 10.24 -3.28
CA GLY A 51 -6.79 9.72 -1.93
C GLY A 51 -5.49 10.17 -1.25
N HIS A 52 -5.61 10.75 -0.05
CA HIS A 52 -4.47 11.34 0.66
C HIS A 52 -3.34 10.35 0.96
N SER A 53 -3.67 9.08 1.26
CA SER A 53 -2.68 8.03 1.54
C SER A 53 -1.81 7.67 0.33
N HIS A 54 -2.41 7.61 -0.86
CA HIS A 54 -1.71 7.32 -2.11
C HIS A 54 -0.74 8.46 -2.45
N VAL A 55 -1.27 9.69 -2.44
CA VAL A 55 -0.48 10.91 -2.68
C VAL A 55 0.68 11.02 -1.70
N LYS A 56 0.47 10.71 -0.41
CA LYS A 56 1.53 10.74 0.61
C LYS A 56 2.63 9.70 0.35
N MET A 57 2.26 8.46 -0.01
CA MET A 57 3.25 7.41 -0.29
C MET A 57 4.10 7.74 -1.51
N LEU A 58 3.46 8.10 -2.63
CA LEU A 58 4.16 8.37 -3.88
C LEU A 58 5.00 9.64 -3.79
N ALA A 59 4.51 10.66 -3.07
CA ALA A 59 5.30 11.85 -2.78
C ALA A 59 6.55 11.53 -1.95
N ALA A 60 6.43 10.67 -0.92
CA ALA A 60 7.57 10.26 -0.12
C ALA A 60 8.61 9.47 -0.95
N ALA A 61 8.16 8.65 -1.92
CA ALA A 61 9.06 7.97 -2.85
C ALA A 61 9.76 8.93 -3.81
N ALA A 62 9.02 9.88 -4.40
CA ALA A 62 9.59 10.91 -5.28
C ALA A 62 10.61 11.79 -4.54
N ASP A 63 10.25 12.29 -3.35
CA ASP A 63 11.16 13.10 -2.52
C ASP A 63 12.40 12.31 -2.09
N THR A 64 12.26 11.02 -1.77
CA THR A 64 13.42 10.18 -1.41
C THR A 64 14.42 10.06 -2.58
N LEU A 65 13.93 9.96 -3.82
CA LEU A 65 14.80 9.90 -5.00
C LEU A 65 15.39 11.27 -5.36
N THR A 66 14.63 12.35 -5.17
CA THR A 66 15.13 13.73 -5.29
C THR A 66 16.23 14.00 -4.26
N ASP A 67 16.02 13.61 -3.00
CA ASP A 67 16.98 13.77 -1.90
C ASP A 67 18.25 12.93 -2.13
N ALA A 68 18.15 11.83 -2.88
CA ALA A 68 19.28 11.01 -3.32
C ALA A 68 20.06 11.62 -4.51
N GLY A 69 19.60 12.74 -5.08
CA GLY A 69 20.27 13.47 -6.16
C GLY A 69 19.80 13.13 -7.58
N HIS A 70 18.66 12.45 -7.73
CA HIS A 70 18.07 12.18 -9.05
C HIS A 70 17.22 13.34 -9.55
N ASN A 71 17.10 13.46 -10.88
CA ASN A 71 16.21 14.43 -11.51
C ASN A 71 14.81 13.84 -11.63
N VAL A 72 13.92 14.23 -10.71
CA VAL A 72 12.56 13.69 -10.62
C VAL A 72 11.53 14.69 -11.16
N THR A 73 10.73 14.24 -12.11
CA THR A 73 9.52 14.93 -12.58
C THR A 73 8.28 14.18 -12.12
N VAL A 74 7.28 14.87 -11.59
CA VAL A 74 5.99 14.26 -11.21
C VAL A 74 4.87 14.77 -12.09
N LEU A 75 4.32 13.90 -12.93
CA LEU A 75 3.09 14.13 -13.68
C LEU A 75 1.89 13.73 -12.83
N ILE A 76 0.96 14.68 -12.67
CA ILE A 76 -0.18 14.58 -11.77
C ILE A 76 -1.49 14.80 -12.53
N PRO A 77 -2.16 13.73 -12.97
CA PRO A 77 -3.57 13.79 -13.33
C PRO A 77 -4.42 14.12 -12.09
N VAL A 78 -5.19 15.20 -12.17
CA VAL A 78 -6.01 15.67 -11.05
C VAL A 78 -7.33 14.90 -11.02
N PHE A 79 -7.49 14.03 -10.03
CA PHE A 79 -8.76 13.33 -9.76
C PHE A 79 -9.59 13.99 -8.66
N ASP A 80 -8.95 14.82 -7.85
CA ASP A 80 -9.56 15.47 -6.70
C ASP A 80 -8.94 16.84 -6.48
N THR A 81 -9.68 17.86 -6.90
CA THR A 81 -9.24 19.27 -6.80
C THR A 81 -9.14 19.77 -5.37
N THR A 82 -9.67 19.03 -4.39
CA THR A 82 -9.56 19.37 -2.97
C THR A 82 -8.27 18.87 -2.33
N LEU A 83 -7.57 17.93 -2.97
CA LEU A 83 -6.30 17.39 -2.49
C LEU A 83 -5.13 18.23 -2.97
N LYS A 84 -4.15 18.39 -2.09
CA LYS A 84 -2.85 18.98 -2.41
C LYS A 84 -1.80 17.88 -2.47
N THR A 85 -0.77 18.12 -3.28
CA THR A 85 0.42 17.27 -3.28
C THR A 85 1.08 17.26 -1.90
N SER A 86 1.71 16.13 -1.56
CA SER A 86 2.50 15.97 -0.33
C SER A 86 4.02 16.07 -0.58
N LEU A 87 4.42 16.46 -1.80
CA LEU A 87 5.83 16.66 -2.18
C LEU A 87 6.45 17.82 -1.39
N LYS A 88 7.68 17.62 -0.93
CA LYS A 88 8.46 18.58 -0.16
C LYS A 88 9.68 19.05 -0.93
N THR A 89 10.52 18.14 -1.39
CA THR A 89 11.81 18.47 -2.03
C THR A 89 11.73 18.40 -3.55
N THR A 90 10.90 17.53 -4.09
CA THR A 90 10.63 17.45 -5.53
C THR A 90 9.83 18.66 -6.01
N LYS A 91 10.38 19.45 -6.92
CA LYS A 91 9.77 20.71 -7.40
C LYS A 91 9.25 20.66 -8.84
N ASN A 92 9.77 19.76 -9.67
CA ASN A 92 9.32 19.64 -11.05
C ASN A 92 8.01 18.85 -11.10
N VAL A 93 6.89 19.57 -11.12
CA VAL A 93 5.54 19.00 -11.06
C VAL A 93 4.71 19.51 -12.22
N ILE A 94 4.04 18.61 -12.93
CA ILE A 94 3.18 18.90 -14.07
C ILE A 94 1.77 18.44 -13.70
N PHE A 95 0.81 19.34 -13.71
CA PHE A 95 -0.59 19.02 -13.46
C PHE A 95 -1.35 18.85 -14.77
N VAL A 96 -2.20 17.83 -14.84
CA VAL A 96 -3.22 17.69 -15.89
C VAL A 96 -4.58 17.89 -15.23
N ASP A 97 -5.27 18.95 -15.62
CA ASP A 97 -6.54 19.33 -15.03
C ASP A 97 -7.58 18.21 -15.08
N ALA A 98 -8.50 18.22 -14.12
CA ALA A 98 -9.57 17.24 -14.04
C ALA A 98 -10.46 17.27 -15.30
N HIS A 99 -10.92 16.11 -15.74
CA HIS A 99 -11.97 15.98 -16.74
C HIS A 99 -13.32 16.39 -16.12
N GLU A 100 -14.29 16.86 -16.90
CA GLU A 100 -15.61 17.31 -16.39
C GLU A 100 -16.31 16.23 -15.54
N ASN A 101 -16.34 14.98 -16.02
CA ASN A 101 -16.83 13.81 -15.27
C ASN A 101 -16.16 13.61 -13.90
N VAL A 102 -14.87 13.94 -13.77
CA VAL A 102 -14.12 13.87 -12.50
C VAL A 102 -14.58 14.99 -11.58
N GLU A 103 -14.73 16.21 -12.09
CA GLU A 103 -15.22 17.34 -11.29
C GLU A 103 -16.65 17.10 -10.77
N GLU A 104 -17.53 16.53 -11.61
CA GLU A 104 -18.88 16.15 -11.21
C GLU A 104 -18.85 15.08 -10.10
N PHE A 105 -17.98 14.08 -10.23
CA PHE A 105 -17.78 13.08 -9.18
C PHE A 105 -17.27 13.70 -7.87
N VAL A 106 -16.31 14.62 -7.92
CA VAL A 106 -15.80 15.33 -6.75
C VAL A 106 -16.90 16.15 -6.09
N LYS A 107 -17.79 16.80 -6.85
CA LYS A 107 -18.97 17.50 -6.31
C LYS A 107 -19.94 16.53 -5.61
N ALA A 108 -20.16 15.36 -6.17
CA ALA A 108 -21.00 14.30 -5.58
C ALA A 108 -20.35 13.60 -4.37
N ARG A 109 -19.04 13.76 -4.17
CA ARG A 109 -18.23 13.06 -3.16
C ARG A 109 -18.74 13.28 -1.74
N THR A 110 -19.24 14.46 -1.38
CA THR A 110 -19.78 14.73 -0.03
C THR A 110 -20.88 13.73 0.36
N SER A 111 -21.78 13.42 -0.59
CA SER A 111 -22.80 12.39 -0.39
C SER A 111 -22.20 10.98 -0.30
N MET A 112 -21.17 10.69 -1.09
CA MET A 112 -20.48 9.40 -1.04
C MET A 112 -19.71 9.18 0.28
N LEU A 113 -19.05 10.21 0.81
CA LEU A 113 -18.29 10.15 2.06
C LEU A 113 -19.21 9.96 3.27
N SER A 114 -20.34 10.67 3.31
CA SER A 114 -21.32 10.49 4.40
C SER A 114 -21.93 9.08 4.44
N ASN A 115 -22.03 8.43 3.28
CA ASN A 115 -22.48 7.04 3.20
C ASN A 115 -21.46 6.03 3.74
N MET A 116 -20.19 6.39 3.94
CA MET A 116 -19.15 5.46 4.42
C MET A 116 -19.44 4.97 5.85
N TRP A 117 -19.98 5.85 6.70
CA TRP A 117 -20.40 5.45 8.04
C TRP A 117 -21.60 4.50 8.04
N LYS A 118 -22.50 4.64 7.07
CA LYS A 118 -23.77 3.90 7.02
C LYS A 118 -23.63 2.56 6.29
N GLN A 119 -22.80 2.47 5.25
CA GLN A 119 -22.71 1.27 4.41
C GLN A 119 -21.86 0.16 5.01
N ASP A 120 -22.35 -1.08 4.91
CA ASP A 120 -21.56 -2.25 5.29
C ASP A 120 -20.41 -2.46 4.29
N ALA A 121 -19.21 -2.07 4.71
CA ALA A 121 -18.01 -2.21 3.90
C ALA A 121 -17.38 -3.60 3.97
N ALA A 122 -17.84 -4.48 4.86
CA ALA A 122 -17.44 -5.89 4.84
C ALA A 122 -18.17 -6.67 3.73
N ASN A 123 -19.25 -6.10 3.16
CA ASN A 123 -19.99 -6.69 2.07
C ASN A 123 -19.32 -6.38 0.70
N PRO A 124 -18.69 -7.38 0.06
CA PRO A 124 -17.97 -7.17 -1.20
C PRO A 124 -18.89 -6.75 -2.36
N ILE A 125 -20.19 -7.05 -2.30
CA ILE A 125 -21.16 -6.68 -3.33
C ILE A 125 -21.33 -5.15 -3.40
N THR A 126 -21.24 -4.46 -2.27
CA THR A 126 -21.35 -2.98 -2.21
C THR A 126 -20.24 -2.31 -3.03
N MET A 127 -19.02 -2.87 -2.99
CA MET A 127 -17.90 -2.40 -3.80
C MET A 127 -18.14 -2.65 -5.29
N LEU A 128 -18.60 -3.85 -5.67
CA LEU A 128 -18.88 -4.20 -7.07
C LEU A 128 -19.93 -3.26 -7.70
N LYS A 129 -20.94 -2.81 -6.96
CA LYS A 129 -21.94 -1.85 -7.47
C LYS A 129 -21.33 -0.49 -7.87
N ARG A 130 -20.15 -0.14 -7.35
CA ARG A 130 -19.48 1.15 -7.61
C ARG A 130 -18.42 1.05 -8.70
N VAL A 131 -18.03 -0.15 -9.09
CA VAL A 131 -16.87 -0.37 -9.99
C VAL A 131 -17.06 0.30 -11.34
N GLY A 132 -18.27 0.26 -11.91
CA GLY A 132 -18.57 0.88 -13.20
C GLY A 132 -18.37 2.39 -13.19
N LYS A 133 -18.86 3.09 -12.16
CA LYS A 133 -18.69 4.55 -12.05
C LYS A 133 -17.23 4.92 -11.82
N MET A 134 -16.51 4.15 -10.99
CA MET A 134 -15.07 4.33 -10.79
C MET A 134 -14.30 4.16 -12.11
N ALA A 135 -14.57 3.09 -12.85
CA ALA A 135 -13.94 2.81 -14.14
C ALA A 135 -14.21 3.93 -15.18
N GLU A 136 -15.44 4.46 -15.21
CA GLU A 136 -15.80 5.59 -16.07
C GLU A 136 -14.98 6.85 -15.75
N ILE A 137 -14.80 7.18 -14.46
CA ILE A 137 -14.03 8.36 -14.01
C ILE A 137 -12.55 8.22 -14.38
N PHE A 138 -11.96 7.06 -14.07
CA PHE A 138 -10.57 6.74 -14.40
C PHE A 138 -10.33 6.78 -15.91
N SER A 139 -11.21 6.13 -16.68
CA SER A 139 -11.15 6.14 -18.14
C SER A 139 -11.28 7.55 -18.73
N SER A 140 -12.19 8.38 -18.18
CA SER A 140 -12.37 9.77 -18.64
C SER A 140 -11.13 10.64 -18.40
N GLN A 141 -10.54 10.53 -17.20
CA GLN A 141 -9.30 11.25 -16.90
C GLN A 141 -8.14 10.74 -17.74
N CYS A 142 -8.04 9.41 -17.91
CA CYS A 142 -7.02 8.79 -18.73
C CYS A 142 -7.12 9.25 -20.19
N LYS A 143 -8.33 9.33 -20.74
CA LYS A 143 -8.57 9.84 -22.09
C LYS A 143 -8.02 11.26 -22.24
N LYS A 144 -8.31 12.15 -21.29
CA LYS A 144 -7.81 13.52 -21.29
C LYS A 144 -6.27 13.55 -21.36
N VAL A 145 -5.60 12.75 -20.53
CA VAL A 145 -4.13 12.64 -20.51
C VAL A 145 -3.58 12.11 -21.85
N LEU A 146 -4.14 11.01 -22.37
CA LEU A 146 -3.63 10.34 -23.57
C LEU A 146 -3.94 11.09 -24.87
N THR A 147 -4.91 12.00 -24.88
CA THR A 147 -5.20 12.87 -26.03
C THR A 147 -4.39 14.17 -26.04
N ASP A 148 -3.66 14.49 -24.97
CA ASP A 148 -2.81 15.67 -24.89
C ASP A 148 -1.48 15.44 -25.63
N THR A 149 -1.51 15.64 -26.95
CA THR A 149 -0.35 15.42 -27.83
C THR A 149 0.83 16.34 -27.51
N GLU A 150 0.58 17.56 -27.02
CA GLU A 150 1.65 18.49 -26.64
C GLU A 150 2.39 17.99 -25.40
N LEU A 151 1.64 17.55 -24.38
CA LEU A 151 2.21 16.94 -23.17
C LEU A 151 3.02 15.69 -23.51
N ILE A 152 2.48 14.80 -24.35
CA ILE A 152 3.15 13.55 -24.75
C ILE A 152 4.47 13.86 -25.46
N GLU A 153 4.46 14.71 -26.49
CA GLU A 153 5.67 15.01 -27.26
C GLU A 153 6.71 15.76 -26.41
N LYS A 154 6.26 16.66 -25.52
CA LYS A 154 7.14 17.30 -24.53
C LYS A 154 7.83 16.27 -23.64
N LEU A 155 7.08 15.36 -23.02
CA LEU A 155 7.63 14.39 -22.07
C LEU A 155 8.43 13.27 -22.74
N LYS A 156 8.11 12.95 -24.00
CA LYS A 156 8.90 12.05 -24.83
C LYS A 156 10.27 12.64 -25.17
N ALA A 157 10.33 13.94 -25.48
CA ALA A 157 11.58 14.65 -25.75
C ALA A 157 12.53 14.70 -24.53
N GLU A 158 11.99 14.58 -23.31
CA GLU A 158 12.79 14.56 -22.08
C GLU A 158 13.66 13.31 -21.94
N ASN A 159 13.36 12.20 -22.63
CA ASN A 159 14.11 10.93 -22.60
C ASN A 159 14.40 10.42 -21.17
N TYR A 160 13.35 10.11 -20.41
CA TYR A 160 13.47 9.57 -19.05
C TYR A 160 14.13 8.18 -19.01
N ASP A 161 14.98 7.94 -18.02
CA ASP A 161 15.68 6.65 -17.81
C ASP A 161 14.75 5.57 -17.24
N LEU A 162 13.80 5.99 -16.41
CA LEU A 162 12.86 5.13 -15.70
C LEU A 162 11.56 5.88 -15.41
N ALA A 163 10.44 5.15 -15.41
CA ALA A 163 9.19 5.66 -14.85
C ALA A 163 8.74 4.92 -13.58
N VAL A 164 8.00 5.62 -12.73
CA VAL A 164 7.41 5.08 -11.49
C VAL A 164 5.92 5.39 -11.48
N THR A 165 5.09 4.41 -11.15
CA THR A 165 3.65 4.60 -10.98
C THR A 165 3.10 3.69 -9.90
N GLU A 166 1.90 3.98 -9.43
CA GLU A 166 1.11 3.02 -8.67
C GLU A 166 0.17 2.25 -9.61
N PRO A 167 0.15 0.90 -9.60
CA PRO A 167 -0.77 0.08 -10.41
C PRO A 167 -2.26 0.20 -10.01
N PHE A 168 -2.60 1.22 -9.24
CA PHE A 168 -3.96 1.63 -8.94
C PHE A 168 -4.56 2.45 -10.10
N ASP A 169 -3.74 3.25 -10.78
CA ASP A 169 -4.09 4.00 -12.00
C ASP A 169 -3.41 3.33 -13.19
N SER A 170 -4.19 2.59 -13.98
CA SER A 170 -3.62 1.82 -15.08
C SER A 170 -3.32 2.67 -16.31
N CYS A 171 -3.77 3.93 -16.34
CA CYS A 171 -3.49 4.87 -17.43
C CYS A 171 -1.99 5.15 -17.61
N ALA A 172 -1.22 5.04 -16.52
CA ALA A 172 0.23 5.24 -16.55
C ALA A 172 0.92 4.34 -17.59
N TYR A 173 0.44 3.11 -17.79
CA TYR A 173 1.09 2.14 -18.68
C TYR A 173 0.98 2.49 -20.17
N PRO A 174 -0.21 2.74 -20.75
CA PRO A 174 -0.28 3.25 -22.12
C PRO A 174 0.41 4.61 -22.27
N PHE A 175 0.40 5.45 -21.23
CA PHE A 175 1.15 6.71 -21.24
C PHE A 175 2.67 6.48 -21.36
N PHE A 176 3.22 5.49 -20.65
CA PHE A 176 4.62 5.09 -20.75
C PHE A 176 4.98 4.55 -22.15
N GLU A 177 4.07 3.82 -22.81
CA GLU A 177 4.25 3.43 -24.22
C GLU A 177 4.24 4.66 -25.14
N ALA A 178 3.36 5.64 -24.90
CA ALA A 178 3.25 6.85 -25.71
C ALA A 178 4.53 7.70 -25.73
N ILE A 179 5.24 7.77 -24.60
CA ILE A 179 6.50 8.53 -24.45
C ILE A 179 7.76 7.66 -24.56
N ASN A 180 7.63 6.39 -24.94
CA ASN A 180 8.74 5.43 -25.12
C ASN A 180 9.61 5.17 -23.87
N ILE A 181 9.00 4.97 -22.70
CA ILE A 181 9.74 4.57 -21.50
C ILE A 181 10.32 3.16 -21.66
N ARG A 182 11.62 3.00 -21.38
CA ARG A 182 12.32 1.71 -21.49
C ARG A 182 11.94 0.72 -20.38
N ALA A 183 11.80 1.22 -19.15
CA ALA A 183 11.55 0.41 -17.97
C ALA A 183 10.79 1.20 -16.90
N HIS A 184 10.09 0.48 -16.02
CA HIS A 184 9.33 1.11 -14.94
C HIS A 184 9.37 0.28 -13.66
N VAL A 185 9.02 0.95 -12.57
CA VAL A 185 8.85 0.36 -11.24
C VAL A 185 7.45 0.70 -10.73
N ALA A 186 6.83 -0.25 -10.04
CA ALA A 186 5.56 -0.01 -9.36
C ALA A 186 5.81 0.35 -7.89
N VAL A 187 5.14 1.37 -7.36
CA VAL A 187 5.12 1.70 -5.93
C VAL A 187 3.68 1.65 -5.41
N LEU A 188 3.41 0.78 -4.45
CA LEU A 188 2.08 0.57 -3.88
C LEU A 188 1.95 1.34 -2.56
N SER A 189 0.83 2.04 -2.38
CA SER A 189 0.44 2.67 -1.11
C SER A 189 -0.18 1.70 -0.11
N SER A 190 -0.67 0.55 -0.57
CA SER A 190 -1.17 -0.56 0.24
C SER A 190 -0.09 -1.62 0.45
N SER A 191 -0.30 -2.54 1.38
CA SER A 191 0.60 -3.69 1.58
C SER A 191 0.61 -4.62 0.37
N ARG A 192 -0.56 -4.81 -0.26
CA ARG A 192 -0.76 -5.64 -1.44
C ARG A 192 -1.95 -5.17 -2.24
N LEU A 193 -1.90 -5.35 -3.56
CA LEU A 193 -3.05 -5.23 -4.44
C LEU A 193 -3.32 -6.59 -5.10
N ASP A 194 -4.55 -7.08 -4.94
CA ASP A 194 -4.92 -8.44 -5.35
C ASP A 194 -4.83 -8.61 -6.87
N HIS A 195 -5.27 -7.62 -7.65
CA HIS A 195 -5.18 -7.64 -9.12
C HIS A 195 -3.75 -7.62 -9.66
N VAL A 196 -2.84 -6.93 -8.95
CA VAL A 196 -1.40 -6.92 -9.27
C VAL A 196 -0.80 -8.28 -8.98
N SER A 197 -1.14 -8.88 -7.84
CA SER A 197 -0.70 -10.23 -7.45
C SER A 197 -1.06 -11.25 -8.52
N ASP A 198 -2.29 -11.18 -9.04
CA ASP A 198 -2.79 -12.11 -10.05
C ASP A 198 -2.04 -11.98 -11.39
N VAL A 199 -1.79 -10.77 -11.90
CA VAL A 199 -1.14 -10.60 -13.22
C VAL A 199 0.35 -10.94 -13.21
N ILE A 200 1.03 -10.81 -12.07
CA ILE A 200 2.43 -11.23 -11.92
C ILE A 200 2.56 -12.72 -11.55
N GLY A 201 1.45 -13.41 -11.32
CA GLY A 201 1.42 -14.81 -10.91
C GLY A 201 1.85 -15.06 -9.45
N GLN A 202 1.73 -14.06 -8.57
CA GLN A 202 2.06 -14.23 -7.15
C GLN A 202 1.10 -15.25 -6.50
N PRO A 203 1.61 -16.26 -5.78
CA PRO A 203 0.74 -17.24 -5.13
C PRO A 203 -0.20 -16.61 -4.11
N ALA A 204 -1.50 -16.69 -4.38
CA ALA A 204 -2.52 -16.33 -3.42
C ALA A 204 -2.67 -17.45 -2.37
N ALA A 205 -2.62 -17.09 -1.08
CA ALA A 205 -2.84 -18.02 0.03
C ALA A 205 -4.07 -17.64 0.87
N PRO A 206 -5.28 -17.55 0.29
CA PRO A 206 -6.48 -17.06 0.98
C PRO A 206 -6.96 -17.96 2.13
N SER A 207 -6.33 -19.12 2.33
CA SER A 207 -6.61 -20.00 3.47
C SER A 207 -6.08 -19.46 4.80
N TYR A 208 -5.06 -18.61 4.78
CA TYR A 208 -4.47 -17.99 5.98
C TYR A 208 -4.00 -16.54 5.77
N ASN A 209 -3.81 -16.07 4.53
CA ASN A 209 -3.54 -14.66 4.26
C ASN A 209 -4.86 -13.95 3.94
N PRO A 210 -5.32 -13.00 4.77
CA PRO A 210 -6.54 -12.26 4.49
C PRO A 210 -6.41 -11.44 3.21
N GLY A 211 -7.43 -11.50 2.35
CA GLY A 211 -7.52 -10.64 1.16
C GLY A 211 -7.61 -9.16 1.55
N LEU A 212 -7.38 -8.24 0.60
CA LEU A 212 -7.28 -6.81 0.90
C LEU A 212 -8.50 -6.28 1.68
N LEU A 213 -9.70 -6.73 1.30
CA LEU A 213 -10.98 -6.30 1.90
C LEU A 213 -11.48 -7.22 3.03
N SER A 214 -10.63 -8.12 3.54
CA SER A 214 -11.04 -9.09 4.54
C SER A 214 -11.24 -8.49 5.91
N ALA A 215 -12.22 -8.99 6.65
CA ALA A 215 -12.44 -8.65 8.06
C ALA A 215 -11.82 -9.67 9.03
N ASN A 216 -11.17 -10.71 8.51
CA ASN A 216 -10.61 -11.80 9.29
C ASN A 216 -9.09 -11.67 9.45
N GLY A 217 -8.54 -12.26 10.50
CA GLY A 217 -7.10 -12.44 10.67
C GLY A 217 -6.59 -13.70 9.98
N ASP A 218 -5.35 -14.09 10.30
CA ASP A 218 -4.67 -15.27 9.73
C ASP A 218 -5.17 -16.61 10.27
N LYS A 219 -5.90 -16.60 11.39
CA LYS A 219 -6.57 -17.77 11.97
C LYS A 219 -8.06 -17.73 11.67
N MET A 220 -8.48 -18.51 10.69
CA MET A 220 -9.85 -18.53 10.18
C MET A 220 -10.53 -19.89 10.34
N THR A 221 -11.81 -19.88 10.73
CA THR A 221 -12.70 -21.04 10.61
C THR A 221 -12.97 -21.39 9.14
N MET A 222 -13.59 -22.54 8.87
CA MET A 222 -13.97 -22.92 7.50
C MET A 222 -14.86 -21.88 6.82
N LEU A 223 -15.88 -21.37 7.52
CA LEU A 223 -16.76 -20.34 6.97
C LEU A 223 -16.02 -19.03 6.71
N GLN A 224 -15.14 -18.62 7.63
CA GLN A 224 -14.31 -17.42 7.43
C GLN A 224 -13.36 -17.56 6.24
N ARG A 225 -12.75 -18.73 6.02
CA ARG A 225 -11.93 -19.00 4.84
C ARG A 225 -12.75 -18.90 3.55
N PHE A 226 -13.97 -19.45 3.53
CA PHE A 226 -14.87 -19.35 2.38
C PHE A 226 -15.22 -17.88 2.06
N VAL A 227 -15.59 -17.10 3.08
CA VAL A 227 -15.86 -15.65 2.91
C VAL A 227 -14.60 -14.90 2.47
N ASN A 228 -13.42 -15.22 3.01
CA ASN A 228 -12.16 -14.59 2.64
C ASN A 228 -11.82 -14.83 1.16
N VAL A 229 -12.07 -16.03 0.63
CA VAL A 229 -11.89 -16.33 -0.81
C VAL A 229 -12.81 -15.46 -1.66
N ILE A 230 -14.08 -15.31 -1.28
CA ILE A 230 -15.02 -14.43 -2.01
C ILE A 230 -14.53 -12.98 -1.98
N GLN A 231 -14.12 -12.49 -0.80
CA GLN A 231 -13.62 -11.12 -0.65
C GLN A 231 -12.35 -10.87 -1.46
N TYR A 232 -11.43 -11.84 -1.51
CA TYR A 232 -10.23 -11.79 -2.37
C TYR A 232 -10.62 -11.67 -3.85
N MET A 233 -11.50 -12.55 -4.34
CA MET A 233 -11.93 -12.54 -5.74
C MET A 233 -12.63 -11.23 -6.12
N CYS A 234 -13.51 -10.71 -5.25
CA CYS A 234 -14.18 -9.44 -5.49
C CYS A 234 -13.21 -8.25 -5.48
N GLY A 235 -12.22 -8.26 -4.57
CA GLY A 235 -11.17 -7.24 -4.49
C GLY A 235 -10.29 -7.21 -5.74
N SER A 236 -9.84 -8.38 -6.20
CA SER A 236 -9.07 -8.51 -7.45
C SER A 236 -9.89 -8.03 -8.65
N TYR A 237 -11.14 -8.50 -8.80
CA TYR A 237 -12.00 -8.09 -9.90
C TYR A 237 -12.23 -6.57 -9.95
N PHE A 238 -12.43 -5.92 -8.80
CA PHE A 238 -12.74 -4.49 -8.74
C PHE A 238 -11.70 -3.63 -9.46
N PHE A 239 -10.42 -3.76 -9.11
CA PHE A 239 -9.36 -2.97 -9.74
C PHE A 239 -8.94 -3.49 -11.11
N ALA A 240 -9.04 -4.81 -11.33
CA ALA A 240 -8.80 -5.39 -12.64
C ALA A 240 -9.79 -4.83 -13.69
N TYR A 241 -11.07 -4.69 -13.32
CA TYR A 241 -12.09 -4.11 -14.20
C TYR A 241 -11.81 -2.64 -14.52
N VAL A 242 -11.41 -1.82 -13.53
CA VAL A 242 -11.02 -0.42 -13.77
C VAL A 242 -9.89 -0.35 -14.79
N GLY A 243 -8.81 -1.12 -14.58
CA GLY A 243 -7.69 -1.16 -15.51
C GLY A 243 -8.05 -1.69 -16.90
N ASP A 244 -8.96 -2.66 -17.01
CA ASP A 244 -9.43 -3.19 -18.29
C ASP A 244 -10.24 -2.15 -19.08
N VAL A 245 -11.05 -1.32 -18.42
CA VAL A 245 -11.78 -0.21 -19.07
C VAL A 245 -10.83 0.90 -19.52
N GLU A 246 -9.84 1.26 -18.70
CA GLU A 246 -8.79 2.22 -19.11
C GLU A 246 -7.99 1.69 -20.31
N ALA A 247 -7.62 0.41 -20.29
CA ALA A 247 -6.88 -0.22 -21.38
C ALA A 247 -7.70 -0.31 -22.68
N ALA A 248 -9.00 -0.60 -22.59
CA ALA A 248 -9.90 -0.59 -23.74
C ALA A 248 -9.96 0.81 -24.38
N MET A 249 -10.14 1.85 -23.55
CA MET A 249 -10.14 3.24 -24.01
C MET A 249 -8.79 3.63 -24.65
N ALA A 250 -7.67 3.27 -24.03
CA ALA A 250 -6.34 3.55 -24.58
C ALA A 250 -6.13 2.89 -25.96
N LYS A 251 -6.68 1.69 -26.17
CA LYS A 251 -6.64 1.00 -27.47
C LYS A 251 -7.52 1.65 -28.55
N GLU A 252 -8.57 2.38 -28.16
CA GLU A 252 -9.34 3.20 -29.12
C GLU A 252 -8.51 4.39 -29.62
N ILE A 253 -7.64 4.97 -28.78
CA ILE A 253 -6.72 6.05 -29.16
C ILE A 253 -5.57 5.50 -30.02
N ASN A 254 -4.93 4.43 -29.56
CA ASN A 254 -3.85 3.77 -30.28
C ASN A 254 -3.88 2.25 -30.05
N PRO A 255 -4.28 1.45 -31.06
CA PRO A 255 -4.39 0.00 -30.95
C PRO A 255 -3.08 -0.73 -30.63
N THR A 256 -1.93 -0.08 -30.81
CA THR A 256 -0.60 -0.67 -30.56
C THR A 256 -0.19 -0.60 -29.08
N TRP A 257 -0.84 0.23 -28.27
CA TRP A 257 -0.53 0.33 -26.85
C TRP A 257 -0.97 -0.92 -26.10
N ARG A 258 -0.03 -1.47 -25.34
CA ARG A 258 -0.21 -2.69 -24.54
C ARG A 258 -1.03 -2.40 -23.29
N THR A 259 -1.73 -3.42 -22.82
CA THR A 259 -2.59 -3.31 -21.62
C THR A 259 -1.77 -3.38 -20.34
N TRP A 260 -2.36 -2.92 -19.23
CA TRP A 260 -1.76 -3.07 -17.90
C TRP A 260 -1.41 -4.52 -17.53
N ARG A 261 -2.19 -5.49 -18.04
CA ARG A 261 -1.94 -6.93 -17.83
C ARG A 261 -0.66 -7.42 -18.49
N GLU A 262 -0.22 -6.74 -19.54
CA GLU A 262 1.02 -7.05 -20.27
C GLU A 262 2.20 -6.26 -19.71
N THR A 263 1.98 -5.01 -19.29
CA THR A 263 3.04 -4.10 -18.86
C THR A 263 3.39 -4.23 -17.37
N VAL A 264 2.42 -4.37 -16.46
CA VAL A 264 2.69 -4.52 -15.01
C VAL A 264 3.66 -5.67 -14.70
N PRO A 265 3.55 -6.86 -15.31
CA PRO A 265 4.50 -7.94 -15.06
C PRO A 265 5.95 -7.61 -15.49
N GLU A 266 6.13 -6.68 -16.43
CA GLU A 266 7.43 -6.22 -16.91
C GLU A 266 8.09 -5.18 -15.99
N ALA A 267 7.38 -4.70 -14.96
CA ALA A 267 7.97 -3.87 -13.92
C ALA A 267 9.22 -4.55 -13.35
N SER A 268 10.33 -3.81 -13.26
CA SER A 268 11.58 -4.35 -12.73
C SER A 268 11.40 -4.81 -11.29
N PHE A 269 10.71 -3.99 -10.48
CA PHE A 269 10.34 -4.27 -9.11
C PHE A 269 8.95 -3.72 -8.79
N ILE A 270 8.32 -4.31 -7.77
CA ILE A 270 7.08 -3.87 -7.16
C ILE A 270 7.37 -3.52 -5.70
N LEU A 271 7.51 -2.23 -5.43
CA LEU A 271 7.82 -1.68 -4.12
C LEU A 271 6.53 -1.52 -3.33
N THR A 272 6.40 -2.21 -2.19
CA THR A 272 5.13 -2.23 -1.42
C THR A 272 5.23 -1.43 -0.13
N ASN A 273 4.13 -0.81 0.31
CA ASN A 273 4.03 -0.19 1.64
C ASN A 273 3.81 -1.24 2.75
N GLN A 274 4.41 -2.42 2.59
CA GLN A 274 4.38 -3.49 3.57
C GLN A 274 5.60 -3.36 4.50
N ILE A 275 5.39 -3.59 5.81
CA ILE A 275 6.48 -3.90 6.73
C ILE A 275 6.35 -5.38 7.12
N PRO A 276 7.27 -6.28 6.70
CA PRO A 276 7.11 -7.72 6.93
C PRO A 276 6.94 -8.13 8.39
N LEU A 277 7.57 -7.40 9.33
CA LEU A 277 7.42 -7.63 10.77
C LEU A 277 6.03 -7.23 11.30
N LEU A 278 5.36 -6.31 10.62
CA LEU A 278 4.00 -5.86 10.97
C LEU A 278 2.94 -6.73 10.29
N ASP A 279 3.08 -6.97 8.98
CA ASP A 279 2.07 -7.61 8.13
C ASP A 279 1.99 -9.15 8.28
N PHE A 280 0.93 -9.74 7.75
CA PHE A 280 0.75 -11.19 7.71
C PHE A 280 1.83 -11.86 6.84
N PRO A 281 2.53 -12.90 7.35
CA PRO A 281 3.41 -13.73 6.54
C PRO A 281 2.64 -14.34 5.38
N ALA A 282 3.18 -14.18 4.18
CA ALA A 282 2.57 -14.67 2.95
C ALA A 282 3.65 -15.03 1.92
N PRO A 283 3.35 -15.92 0.96
CA PRO A 283 4.23 -16.17 -0.17
C PRO A 283 4.46 -14.88 -0.98
N THR A 284 5.71 -14.64 -1.33
CA THR A 284 6.12 -13.45 -2.10
C THR A 284 7.19 -13.84 -3.12
N PHE A 285 7.48 -12.92 -4.03
CA PHE A 285 8.58 -13.01 -4.99
C PHE A 285 9.67 -12.02 -4.66
N ASP A 286 10.90 -12.29 -5.09
CA ASP A 286 12.03 -11.36 -4.97
C ASP A 286 11.83 -10.06 -5.78
N LYS A 287 10.90 -10.07 -6.75
CA LYS A 287 10.44 -8.87 -7.47
C LYS A 287 9.65 -7.91 -6.56
N ILE A 288 9.06 -8.40 -5.47
CA ILE A 288 8.24 -7.63 -4.54
C ILE A 288 9.12 -7.20 -3.37
N VAL A 289 9.33 -5.90 -3.25
CA VAL A 289 10.32 -5.32 -2.34
C VAL A 289 9.61 -4.44 -1.30
N PRO A 290 9.56 -4.85 -0.03
CA PRO A 290 8.90 -4.06 1.01
C PRO A 290 9.68 -2.77 1.32
N VAL A 291 8.98 -1.63 1.25
CA VAL A 291 9.47 -0.29 1.62
C VAL A 291 8.50 0.42 2.55
N GLY A 292 7.71 -0.32 3.32
CA GLY A 292 6.77 0.24 4.29
C GLY A 292 7.47 1.09 5.36
N GLY A 293 6.78 2.15 5.81
CA GLY A 293 7.34 3.13 6.75
C GLY A 293 8.11 4.28 6.07
N LEU A 294 8.23 4.28 4.74
CA LEU A 294 8.90 5.33 3.95
C LEU A 294 8.41 6.76 4.28
N SER A 295 7.10 6.92 4.46
CA SER A 295 6.46 8.21 4.74
C SER A 295 6.41 8.57 6.24
N VAL A 296 6.88 7.70 7.12
CA VAL A 296 6.81 7.89 8.57
C VAL A 296 8.08 8.62 9.04
N ILE A 297 7.90 9.72 9.75
CA ILE A 297 9.02 10.36 10.46
C ILE A 297 9.15 9.61 11.79
N THR A 298 10.33 9.08 12.10
CA THR A 298 10.59 8.30 13.32
C THR A 298 11.47 9.01 14.33
N ASP A 299 12.14 10.09 13.93
CA ASP A 299 12.95 10.90 14.84
C ASP A 299 12.06 11.67 15.81
N LYS A 300 11.81 11.06 16.97
CA LYS A 300 11.02 11.66 18.05
C LYS A 300 11.62 12.97 18.58
N LYS A 301 12.94 13.20 18.45
CA LYS A 301 13.58 14.44 18.90
C LYS A 301 13.30 15.61 17.96
N ALA A 302 13.11 15.33 16.68
CA ALA A 302 12.74 16.32 15.68
C ALA A 302 11.24 16.71 15.75
N MET A 303 10.41 15.88 16.39
CA MET A 303 8.98 16.13 16.54
C MET A 303 8.70 17.10 17.69
N LYS A 304 8.18 18.28 17.35
CA LYS A 304 7.74 19.27 18.33
C LYS A 304 6.24 19.41 18.27
N LEU A 305 5.58 19.08 19.36
CA LEU A 305 4.14 19.24 19.49
C LEU A 305 3.79 20.73 19.64
N PRO A 306 2.76 21.25 18.94
CA PRO A 306 2.28 22.61 19.15
C PRO A 306 1.82 22.84 20.60
N GLU A 307 2.07 24.05 21.12
CA GLU A 307 1.84 24.42 22.54
C GLU A 307 0.43 24.08 23.04
N LYS A 308 -0.60 24.31 22.20
CA LYS A 308 -1.99 23.95 22.51
C LYS A 308 -2.13 22.48 22.92
N TRP A 309 -1.56 21.57 22.14
CA TRP A 309 -1.71 20.14 22.34
C TRP A 309 -0.82 19.64 23.48
N ASP A 310 0.38 20.21 23.63
CA ASP A 310 1.26 19.95 24.77
C ASP A 310 0.59 20.28 26.11
N ARG A 311 -0.07 21.44 26.19
CA ARG A 311 -0.86 21.83 27.35
C ARG A 311 -1.99 20.83 27.61
N ILE A 312 -2.77 20.47 26.58
CA ILE A 312 -3.90 19.54 26.71
C ILE A 312 -3.45 18.18 27.25
N LEU A 313 -2.34 17.65 26.74
CA LEU A 313 -1.78 16.36 27.20
C LEU A 313 -1.37 16.36 28.68
N SER A 314 -1.21 17.54 29.28
CA SER A 314 -0.79 17.71 30.67
C SER A 314 -1.96 17.98 31.64
N LEU A 315 -3.18 18.18 31.15
CA LEU A 315 -4.33 18.56 31.99
C LEU A 315 -4.86 17.39 32.83
N ARG A 316 -4.72 16.16 32.37
CA ARG A 316 -5.36 14.98 32.95
C ARG A 316 -4.42 13.78 32.96
N LYS A 317 -4.81 12.74 33.72
CA LYS A 317 -4.01 11.53 33.91
C LYS A 317 -3.85 10.74 32.62
N ASN A 318 -4.92 10.61 31.84
CA ASN A 318 -4.92 9.84 30.60
C ASN A 318 -5.25 10.73 29.40
N ASN A 319 -4.75 10.36 28.22
CA ASN A 319 -5.02 11.03 26.96
C ASN A 319 -5.41 10.00 25.88
N VAL A 320 -6.52 10.29 25.20
CA VAL A 320 -7.05 9.51 24.09
C VAL A 320 -7.11 10.40 22.85
N PHE A 321 -6.52 9.95 21.76
CA PHE A 321 -6.60 10.62 20.47
C PHE A 321 -7.63 9.89 19.58
N ILE A 322 -8.51 10.63 18.91
CA ILE A 322 -9.55 10.10 18.02
C ILE A 322 -9.37 10.69 16.61
N SER A 323 -9.12 9.85 15.62
CA SER A 323 -9.07 10.25 14.21
C SER A 323 -9.45 9.10 13.27
N PHE A 324 -10.49 9.33 12.46
CA PHE A 324 -10.94 8.38 11.44
C PHE A 324 -10.35 8.69 10.04
N GLY A 325 -9.28 9.48 9.98
CA GLY A 325 -8.57 9.82 8.75
C GLY A 325 -9.17 11.01 8.00
N SER A 326 -8.74 11.20 6.75
CA SER A 326 -9.16 12.35 5.92
C SER A 326 -10.46 12.10 5.17
N ASN A 327 -10.75 10.85 4.80
CA ASN A 327 -11.93 10.50 3.99
C ASN A 327 -13.17 10.23 4.86
N ALA A 328 -13.03 9.50 5.97
CA ALA A 328 -14.14 9.28 6.90
C ALA A 328 -14.19 10.43 7.91
N ARG A 329 -14.90 11.50 7.53
CA ARG A 329 -15.05 12.70 8.36
C ARG A 329 -15.86 12.37 9.61
N SER A 330 -15.40 12.81 10.78
CA SER A 330 -16.16 12.69 12.03
C SER A 330 -17.46 13.50 11.97
N LEU A 331 -17.48 14.60 11.21
CA LEU A 331 -18.68 15.40 10.95
C LEU A 331 -19.84 14.56 10.42
N ASP A 332 -19.58 13.61 9.53
CA ASP A 332 -20.61 12.77 8.90
C ASP A 332 -21.02 11.55 9.74
N MET A 333 -20.40 11.37 10.91
CA MET A 333 -20.69 10.24 11.79
C MET A 333 -22.17 10.28 12.25
N PRO A 334 -22.88 9.14 12.24
CA PRO A 334 -24.25 9.04 12.75
C PRO A 334 -24.36 9.60 14.18
N LEU A 335 -25.45 10.32 14.44
CA LEU A 335 -25.67 10.98 15.72
C LEU A 335 -25.65 10.00 16.90
N GLU A 336 -26.16 8.80 16.70
CA GLU A 336 -26.09 7.69 17.67
C GLU A 336 -24.65 7.39 18.10
N TYR A 337 -23.72 7.29 17.14
CA TYR A 337 -22.31 6.99 17.42
C TYR A 337 -21.61 8.18 18.08
N LYS A 338 -21.91 9.40 17.64
CA LYS A 338 -21.42 10.63 18.29
C LYS A 338 -21.88 10.68 19.74
N ASN A 339 -23.17 10.46 20.00
CA ASN A 339 -23.75 10.51 21.35
C ASN A 339 -23.15 9.44 22.28
N SER A 340 -22.94 8.23 21.76
CA SER A 340 -22.25 7.16 22.48
C SER A 340 -20.83 7.59 22.89
N LEU A 341 -20.02 8.10 21.95
CA LEU A 341 -18.68 8.63 22.26
C LEU A 341 -18.73 9.78 23.28
N LEU A 342 -19.66 10.73 23.14
CA LEU A 342 -19.81 11.82 24.11
C LEU A 342 -20.18 11.30 25.51
N GLN A 343 -21.00 10.25 25.60
CA GLN A 343 -21.34 9.63 26.88
C GLN A 343 -20.13 8.93 27.51
N VAL A 344 -19.33 8.21 26.71
CA VAL A 344 -18.05 7.65 27.17
C VAL A 344 -17.11 8.74 27.68
N ILE A 345 -16.96 9.82 26.92
CA ILE A 345 -16.12 10.96 27.28
C ILE A 345 -16.55 11.54 28.64
N ARG A 346 -17.86 11.79 28.85
CA ARG A 346 -18.38 12.28 30.13
C ARG A 346 -18.13 11.32 31.29
N ASN A 347 -18.17 10.02 31.03
CA ASN A 347 -17.93 8.99 32.05
C ASN A 347 -16.44 8.81 32.41
N MET A 348 -15.54 9.51 31.72
CA MET A 348 -14.08 9.38 31.90
C MET A 348 -13.44 10.75 32.22
N PRO A 349 -13.79 11.40 33.35
CA PRO A 349 -13.36 12.77 33.66
C PRO A 349 -11.85 12.92 33.83
N ASP A 350 -11.14 11.84 34.18
CA ASP A 350 -9.67 11.78 34.31
C ASP A 350 -8.93 11.60 32.97
N THR A 351 -9.66 11.61 31.85
CA THR A 351 -9.13 11.37 30.50
C THR A 351 -9.42 12.56 29.59
N SER A 352 -8.39 13.12 28.95
CA SER A 352 -8.53 14.12 27.89
C SER A 352 -8.71 13.43 26.53
N PHE A 353 -9.72 13.84 25.77
CA PHE A 353 -10.00 13.34 24.43
C PHE A 353 -9.67 14.39 23.38
N ILE A 354 -8.66 14.13 22.55
CA ILE A 354 -8.32 14.97 21.40
C ILE A 354 -9.02 14.36 20.19
N TRP A 355 -9.95 15.07 19.56
CA TRP A 355 -10.78 14.51 18.49
C TRP A 355 -10.67 15.33 17.20
N LYS A 356 -10.22 14.68 16.13
CA LYS A 356 -10.29 15.23 14.77
C LYS A 356 -11.75 15.43 14.35
N TYR A 357 -12.16 16.68 14.13
CA TYR A 357 -13.51 17.04 13.72
C TYR A 357 -13.50 18.23 12.75
N GLU A 358 -14.17 18.06 11.61
CA GLU A 358 -14.03 18.97 10.46
C GLU A 358 -14.75 20.32 10.61
N ASP A 359 -15.74 20.43 11.52
CA ASP A 359 -16.48 21.67 11.77
C ASP A 359 -16.37 22.11 13.23
N LEU A 360 -15.47 23.06 13.50
CA LEU A 360 -15.24 23.58 14.86
C LEU A 360 -16.33 24.56 15.35
N THR A 361 -17.31 24.90 14.50
CA THR A 361 -18.44 25.75 14.88
C THR A 361 -19.61 24.96 15.47
N ASP A 362 -19.61 23.64 15.28
CA ASP A 362 -20.60 22.73 15.83
C ASP A 362 -20.49 22.64 17.36
N LYS A 363 -21.62 22.85 18.03
CA LYS A 363 -21.73 22.89 19.50
C LYS A 363 -22.07 21.54 20.13
N PHE A 364 -22.00 20.43 19.40
CA PHE A 364 -22.31 19.10 19.93
C PHE A 364 -21.47 18.66 21.15
N THR A 365 -20.32 19.32 21.38
CA THR A 365 -19.43 19.09 22.55
C THR A 365 -19.59 20.13 23.66
N GLU A 366 -20.53 21.07 23.54
CA GLU A 366 -20.76 22.14 24.51
C GLU A 366 -21.05 21.55 25.91
N GLY A 367 -20.39 22.09 26.93
CA GLY A 367 -20.49 21.61 28.31
C GLY A 367 -19.68 20.34 28.63
N ILE A 368 -18.82 19.85 27.74
CA ILE A 368 -17.92 18.72 28.00
C ILE A 368 -16.48 19.22 28.12
N GLU A 369 -15.94 19.24 29.33
CA GLU A 369 -14.64 19.87 29.62
C GLU A 369 -13.42 19.04 29.20
N ASN A 370 -13.61 17.77 28.90
CA ASN A 370 -12.53 16.82 28.62
C ASN A 370 -12.45 16.37 27.16
N VAL A 371 -13.09 17.10 26.24
CA VAL A 371 -12.96 16.92 24.79
C VAL A 371 -12.40 18.17 24.12
N TYR A 372 -11.46 17.97 23.20
CA TYR A 372 -10.77 19.04 22.49
C TYR A 372 -10.78 18.75 21.00
N LEU A 373 -11.43 19.62 20.23
CA LEU A 373 -11.57 19.47 18.78
C LEU A 373 -10.42 20.13 18.01
N GLY A 374 -10.09 19.55 16.87
CA GLY A 374 -9.24 20.14 15.83
C GLY A 374 -9.60 19.58 14.46
N ASP A 375 -9.61 20.42 13.43
CA ASP A 375 -9.87 20.04 12.04
C ASP A 375 -8.67 19.31 11.40
N TRP A 376 -7.47 19.78 11.74
CA TRP A 376 -6.19 19.17 11.40
C TRP A 376 -5.32 19.01 12.66
N LEU A 377 -4.83 17.79 12.90
CA LEU A 377 -4.09 17.45 14.11
C LEU A 377 -2.68 16.96 13.77
N PRO A 378 -1.67 17.28 14.60
CA PRO A 378 -0.29 16.81 14.44
C PRO A 378 -0.20 15.35 14.89
N GLN A 379 -0.79 14.45 14.09
CA GLN A 379 -0.98 13.04 14.43
C GLN A 379 0.33 12.34 14.75
N ASN A 380 1.38 12.53 13.95
CA ASN A 380 2.64 11.84 14.16
C ASN A 380 3.32 12.31 15.46
N GLU A 381 3.27 13.61 15.75
CA GLU A 381 3.78 14.20 17.00
C GLU A 381 2.98 13.74 18.22
N LEU A 382 1.64 13.66 18.12
CA LEU A 382 0.79 13.12 19.18
C LEU A 382 1.11 11.65 19.46
N LEU A 383 1.29 10.83 18.42
CA LEU A 383 1.64 9.42 18.56
C LEU A 383 3.03 9.23 19.17
N ALA A 384 3.97 10.12 18.85
CA ALA A 384 5.32 10.09 19.41
C ALA A 384 5.38 10.50 20.90
N ASP A 385 4.38 11.22 21.41
CA ASP A 385 4.36 11.72 22.78
C ASP A 385 4.02 10.61 23.79
N PRO A 386 4.84 10.40 24.84
CA PRO A 386 4.63 9.34 25.81
C PRO A 386 3.36 9.53 26.68
N ARG A 387 2.81 10.74 26.77
CA ARG A 387 1.57 11.02 27.52
C ARG A 387 0.32 10.56 26.76
N LEU A 388 0.41 10.26 25.48
CA LEU A 388 -0.70 9.68 24.73
C LEU A 388 -0.84 8.18 25.07
N ASN A 389 -2.02 7.79 25.56
CA ASN A 389 -2.25 6.42 26.01
C ASN A 389 -2.92 5.54 24.96
N VAL A 390 -3.91 6.08 24.24
CA VAL A 390 -4.70 5.31 23.26
C VAL A 390 -4.98 6.14 22.02
N PHE A 391 -4.85 5.50 20.86
CA PHE A 391 -5.33 6.03 19.59
C PHE A 391 -6.58 5.28 19.12
N ILE A 392 -7.71 5.98 19.04
CA ILE A 392 -8.94 5.50 18.40
C ILE A 392 -8.87 5.87 16.91
N THR A 393 -8.85 4.87 16.04
CA THR A 393 -8.66 5.09 14.61
C THR A 393 -9.46 4.14 13.74
N HIS A 394 -9.77 4.59 12.53
CA HIS A 394 -10.34 3.74 11.48
C HIS A 394 -9.40 2.61 11.00
N GLY A 395 -8.09 2.63 11.32
CA GLY A 395 -7.17 1.58 10.90
C GLY A 395 -6.63 1.70 9.48
N GLY A 396 -6.59 2.91 8.90
CA GLY A 396 -5.90 3.15 7.64
C GLY A 396 -4.40 2.81 7.73
N LEU A 397 -3.81 2.24 6.68
CA LEU A 397 -2.45 1.68 6.72
C LEU A 397 -1.38 2.69 7.17
N GLY A 398 -1.48 3.95 6.74
CA GLY A 398 -0.58 5.02 7.19
C GLY A 398 -0.63 5.25 8.70
N SER A 399 -1.84 5.38 9.26
CA SER A 399 -2.06 5.52 10.72
C SER A 399 -1.59 4.29 11.48
N VAL A 400 -1.86 3.09 10.97
CA VAL A 400 -1.41 1.83 11.58
C VAL A 400 0.12 1.74 11.58
N THR A 401 0.77 2.18 10.51
CA THR A 401 2.24 2.20 10.44
C THR A 401 2.81 3.21 11.43
N GLU A 402 2.30 4.44 11.46
CA GLU A 402 2.74 5.49 12.40
C GLU A 402 2.60 5.03 13.85
N LEU A 403 1.42 4.57 14.28
CA LEU A 403 1.19 4.17 15.67
C LEU A 403 2.03 2.93 16.05
N SER A 404 2.23 1.99 15.13
CA SER A 404 3.03 0.79 15.37
C SER A 404 4.50 1.13 15.57
N MET A 405 5.03 2.10 14.81
CA MET A 405 6.41 2.56 14.97
C MET A 405 6.59 3.47 16.20
N MET A 406 5.53 4.13 16.67
CA MET A 406 5.59 4.99 17.86
C MET A 406 5.40 4.23 19.18
N GLY A 407 4.75 3.07 19.14
CA GLY A 407 4.48 2.23 20.31
C GLY A 407 3.19 2.61 21.03
N THR A 408 2.21 3.16 20.30
CA THR A 408 0.94 3.62 20.86
C THR A 408 -0.13 2.52 20.77
N PRO A 409 -0.75 2.11 21.89
CA PRO A 409 -1.93 1.24 21.87
C PRO A 409 -3.09 1.83 21.09
N ALA A 410 -3.95 0.97 20.53
CA ALA A 410 -5.08 1.44 19.71
C ALA A 410 -6.41 0.74 19.97
N VAL A 411 -7.50 1.46 19.74
CA VAL A 411 -8.83 0.91 19.50
C VAL A 411 -9.14 1.15 18.03
N MET A 412 -9.19 0.09 17.23
CA MET A 412 -9.42 0.20 15.80
C MET A 412 -10.89 -0.05 15.48
N ILE A 413 -11.46 0.85 14.67
CA ILE A 413 -12.87 0.82 14.27
C ILE A 413 -12.94 0.97 12.75
N PRO A 414 -12.70 -0.13 12.00
CA PRO A 414 -12.69 -0.12 10.54
C PRO A 414 -14.00 0.37 9.95
N LEU A 415 -13.89 1.17 8.89
CA LEU A 415 -15.03 1.76 8.20
C LEU A 415 -15.16 1.24 6.77
N PHE A 416 -14.05 1.09 6.03
CA PHE A 416 -14.06 0.65 4.63
C PHE A 416 -12.67 0.22 4.11
N ALA A 417 -12.62 -0.27 2.86
CA ALA A 417 -11.40 -0.66 2.16
C ALA A 417 -10.57 -1.70 2.95
N ASP A 418 -9.27 -1.47 3.08
CA ASP A 418 -8.26 -2.35 3.69
C ASP A 418 -8.22 -2.26 5.21
N GLN A 419 -8.97 -1.34 5.82
CA GLN A 419 -8.93 -1.04 7.24
C GLN A 419 -9.22 -2.25 8.12
N SER A 420 -10.15 -3.11 7.72
CA SER A 420 -10.50 -4.30 8.50
C SER A 420 -9.35 -5.30 8.54
N ARG A 421 -8.65 -5.48 7.42
CA ARG A 421 -7.43 -6.31 7.33
C ARG A 421 -6.32 -5.71 8.19
N ASN A 422 -6.08 -4.41 8.07
CA ASN A 422 -5.07 -3.70 8.85
C ASN A 422 -5.36 -3.77 10.36
N ALA A 423 -6.64 -3.76 10.75
CA ALA A 423 -7.03 -3.91 12.12
C ALA A 423 -6.71 -5.30 12.69
N GLN A 424 -6.98 -6.35 11.92
CA GLN A 424 -6.57 -7.70 12.33
C GLN A 424 -5.05 -7.86 12.31
N MET A 425 -4.35 -7.22 11.38
CA MET A 425 -2.90 -7.21 11.27
C MET A 425 -2.25 -6.68 12.56
N LEU A 426 -2.67 -5.52 13.06
CA LEU A 426 -2.10 -4.98 14.30
C LEU A 426 -2.64 -5.69 15.56
N LYS A 427 -3.91 -6.12 15.58
CA LYS A 427 -4.49 -6.88 16.70
C LYS A 427 -3.66 -8.12 17.06
N ARG A 428 -3.14 -8.83 16.06
CA ARG A 428 -2.35 -10.07 16.28
C ARG A 428 -1.08 -9.84 17.12
N HIS A 429 -0.56 -8.61 17.11
CA HIS A 429 0.60 -8.22 17.92
C HIS A 429 0.21 -7.85 19.35
N GLY A 430 -1.09 -7.80 19.67
CA GLY A 430 -1.60 -7.58 21.01
C GLY A 430 -1.55 -6.13 21.49
N GLY A 431 -1.21 -5.18 20.61
CA GLY A 431 -1.19 -3.74 20.89
C GLY A 431 -2.50 -3.01 20.57
N ALA A 432 -3.53 -3.73 20.09
CA ALA A 432 -4.79 -3.09 19.73
C ALA A 432 -6.04 -3.96 19.95
N ALA A 433 -7.12 -3.30 20.35
CA ALA A 433 -8.47 -3.83 20.32
C ALA A 433 -9.15 -3.48 18.98
N VAL A 434 -10.14 -4.27 18.57
CA VAL A 434 -10.90 -4.05 17.32
C VAL A 434 -12.39 -4.08 17.63
N LEU A 435 -13.07 -2.99 17.29
CA LEU A 435 -14.53 -2.88 17.29
C LEU A 435 -15.02 -2.80 15.86
N THR A 436 -16.25 -3.25 15.63
CA THR A 436 -16.98 -2.93 14.40
C THR A 436 -17.53 -1.51 14.50
N LYS A 437 -17.76 -0.86 13.36
CA LYS A 437 -18.41 0.45 13.34
C LYS A 437 -19.79 0.47 14.03
N THR A 438 -20.52 -0.64 13.98
CA THR A 438 -21.84 -0.77 14.61
C THR A 438 -21.75 -0.89 16.13
N ASP A 439 -20.62 -1.36 16.65
CA ASP A 439 -20.37 -1.38 18.10
C ASP A 439 -20.31 0.04 18.69
N LEU A 440 -20.08 1.08 17.87
CA LEU A 440 -20.14 2.47 18.32
C LEU A 440 -21.52 2.85 18.88
N ALA A 441 -22.61 2.18 18.49
CA ALA A 441 -23.92 2.39 19.10
C ALA A 441 -23.99 1.92 20.57
N ASN A 442 -23.12 1.01 20.97
CA ASN A 442 -23.11 0.43 22.30
C ASN A 442 -22.11 1.17 23.20
N THR A 443 -22.58 2.23 23.88
CA THR A 443 -21.76 3.04 24.79
C THR A 443 -20.96 2.20 25.77
N LYS A 444 -21.57 1.18 26.38
CA LYS A 444 -20.90 0.36 27.39
C LYS A 444 -19.75 -0.44 26.79
N LEU A 445 -19.97 -1.08 25.65
CA LEU A 445 -18.91 -1.81 24.94
C LEU A 445 -17.74 -0.89 24.55
N VAL A 446 -18.05 0.31 24.03
CA VAL A 446 -17.02 1.29 23.67
C VAL A 446 -16.23 1.73 24.89
N GLN A 447 -16.91 2.08 25.99
CA GLN A 447 -16.28 2.48 27.25
C GLN A 447 -15.41 1.37 27.81
N ASP A 448 -15.95 0.15 27.93
CA ASP A 448 -15.24 -1.01 28.48
C ASP A 448 -14.00 -1.34 27.64
N THR A 449 -14.08 -1.21 26.31
CA THR A 449 -12.95 -1.45 25.40
C THR A 449 -11.86 -0.38 25.56
N ILE A 450 -12.22 0.90 25.60
CA ILE A 450 -11.25 1.99 25.81
C ILE A 450 -10.59 1.83 27.19
N GLN A 451 -11.37 1.49 28.21
CA GLN A 451 -10.88 1.27 29.57
C GLN A 451 -9.91 0.07 29.65
N ASP A 452 -10.21 -1.04 28.95
CA ASP A 452 -9.32 -2.20 28.87
C ASP A 452 -7.98 -1.80 28.23
N VAL A 453 -7.99 -1.12 27.07
CA VAL A 453 -6.75 -0.68 26.41
C VAL A 453 -5.96 0.32 27.28
N LEU A 454 -6.64 1.20 28.02
CA LEU A 454 -6.00 2.14 28.94
C LEU A 454 -5.35 1.49 30.16
N THR A 455 -5.94 0.42 30.71
CA THR A 455 -5.53 -0.13 32.01
C THR A 455 -4.79 -1.45 31.95
N ASN A 456 -4.99 -2.24 30.89
CA ASN A 456 -4.33 -3.51 30.72
C ASN A 456 -2.91 -3.29 30.17
N PRO A 457 -1.85 -3.53 30.96
CA PRO A 457 -0.48 -3.20 30.58
C PRO A 457 0.01 -3.98 29.37
N LYS A 458 -0.65 -5.11 29.01
CA LYS A 458 -0.27 -5.91 27.84
C LYS A 458 -0.36 -5.11 26.54
N TYR A 459 -1.36 -4.24 26.36
CA TYR A 459 -1.47 -3.45 25.14
C TYR A 459 -0.26 -2.53 24.97
N ARG A 460 0.13 -1.83 26.03
CA ARG A 460 1.29 -0.93 26.02
C ARG A 460 2.59 -1.68 25.81
N GLN A 461 2.83 -2.75 26.59
CA GLN A 461 4.04 -3.56 26.48
C GLN A 461 4.20 -4.16 25.06
N ASN A 462 3.11 -4.66 24.48
CA ASN A 462 3.13 -5.21 23.14
C ASN A 462 3.34 -4.14 22.06
N ALA A 463 2.70 -2.98 22.20
CA ALA A 463 2.90 -1.86 21.27
C ALA A 463 4.34 -1.34 21.30
N GLU A 464 4.92 -1.17 22.50
CA GLU A 464 6.31 -0.74 22.67
C GLU A 464 7.31 -1.79 22.14
N ARG A 465 7.07 -3.07 22.40
CA ARG A 465 7.87 -4.18 21.85
C ARG A 465 7.83 -4.18 20.32
N LEU A 466 6.66 -4.00 19.73
CA LEU A 466 6.51 -3.93 18.28
C LEU A 466 7.27 -2.70 17.73
N ALA A 467 7.12 -1.53 18.35
CA ALA A 467 7.85 -0.33 17.96
C ALA A 467 9.37 -0.52 18.03
N GLU A 468 9.87 -1.20 19.06
CA GLU A 468 11.29 -1.55 19.18
C GLU A 468 11.74 -2.41 17.98
N MET A 469 10.98 -3.44 17.62
CA MET A 469 11.28 -4.28 16.46
C MET A 469 11.26 -3.50 15.14
N LEU A 470 10.26 -2.63 14.94
CA LEU A 470 10.10 -1.87 13.69
C LEU A 470 11.17 -0.78 13.52
N ASN A 471 11.56 -0.11 14.61
CA ASN A 471 12.60 0.93 14.56
C ASN A 471 14.02 0.34 14.46
N ASN A 472 14.20 -0.93 14.85
CA ASN A 472 15.48 -1.66 14.74
C ASN A 472 15.48 -2.69 13.60
N GLN A 473 14.61 -2.54 12.60
CA GLN A 473 14.59 -3.44 11.46
C GLN A 473 15.91 -3.38 10.66
N PRO A 474 16.39 -4.49 10.07
CA PRO A 474 17.71 -4.54 9.42
C PRO A 474 17.86 -3.66 8.17
N THR A 475 16.75 -3.26 7.56
CA THR A 475 16.72 -2.53 6.29
C THR A 475 16.12 -1.15 6.45
N ASN A 476 16.74 -0.14 5.83
CA ASN A 476 16.18 1.21 5.75
C ASN A 476 15.28 1.34 4.51
N PRO A 477 13.96 1.64 4.65
CA PRO A 477 13.04 1.73 3.51
C PRO A 477 13.45 2.73 2.44
N LYS A 478 14.03 3.89 2.82
CA LYS A 478 14.49 4.91 1.88
C LYS A 478 15.68 4.43 1.07
N GLU A 479 16.66 3.84 1.75
CA GLU A 479 17.86 3.29 1.10
C GLU A 479 17.50 2.13 0.16
N THR A 480 16.61 1.24 0.61
CA THR A 480 16.06 0.15 -0.22
C THR A 480 15.40 0.72 -1.47
N LEU A 481 14.51 1.70 -1.33
CA LEU A 481 13.84 2.34 -2.48
C LEU A 481 14.86 2.84 -3.51
N VAL A 482 15.85 3.63 -3.08
CA VAL A 482 16.90 4.19 -3.96
C VAL A 482 17.64 3.07 -4.69
N LYS A 483 18.17 2.08 -3.96
CA LYS A 483 18.97 0.99 -4.54
C LYS A 483 18.22 0.21 -5.62
N TYR A 484 16.95 -0.13 -5.37
CA TYR A 484 16.15 -0.91 -6.32
C TYR A 484 15.72 -0.07 -7.53
N VAL A 485 15.44 1.22 -7.34
CA VAL A 485 15.12 2.15 -8.43
C VAL A 485 16.36 2.41 -9.30
N GLU A 486 17.53 2.65 -8.72
CA GLU A 486 18.79 2.81 -9.46
C GLU A 486 19.15 1.54 -10.24
N PHE A 487 18.95 0.36 -9.65
CA PHE A 487 19.15 -0.91 -10.34
C PHE A 487 18.20 -1.05 -11.54
N ALA A 488 16.92 -0.72 -11.35
CA ALA A 488 15.93 -0.74 -12.42
C ALA A 488 16.25 0.26 -13.54
N ALA A 489 16.66 1.49 -13.21
CA ALA A 489 17.06 2.48 -14.20
C ALA A 489 18.28 1.99 -15.02
N ARG A 490 19.27 1.40 -14.34
CA ARG A 490 20.48 0.88 -14.98
C ARG A 490 20.21 -0.31 -15.90
N PHE A 491 19.48 -1.31 -15.44
CA PHE A 491 19.35 -2.60 -16.13
C PHE A 491 18.05 -2.74 -16.93
N GLY A 492 17.02 -1.98 -16.58
CA GLY A 492 15.73 -1.98 -17.24
C GLY A 492 14.86 -3.17 -16.81
N LYS A 493 14.09 -3.71 -17.74
CA LYS A 493 13.24 -4.89 -17.51
C LYS A 493 14.08 -6.08 -17.07
N LEU A 494 13.55 -6.89 -16.15
CA LEU A 494 14.23 -8.06 -15.57
C LEU A 494 13.45 -9.35 -15.87
N PRO A 495 13.61 -9.97 -17.06
CA PRO A 495 12.91 -11.21 -17.42
C PRO A 495 13.25 -12.38 -16.49
N SER A 496 14.42 -12.37 -15.84
CA SER A 496 14.81 -13.38 -14.86
C SER A 496 13.94 -13.38 -13.60
N LEU A 497 13.22 -12.30 -13.33
CA LEU A 497 12.26 -12.18 -12.23
C LEU A 497 10.81 -12.30 -12.73
N ASP A 498 10.60 -12.72 -13.97
CA ASP A 498 9.28 -13.02 -14.51
C ASP A 498 8.88 -14.46 -14.15
N ASN A 499 7.83 -14.62 -13.34
CA ASN A 499 7.43 -15.95 -12.86
C ASN A 499 6.66 -16.70 -13.96
N TYR A 500 7.16 -17.87 -14.36
CA TYR A 500 6.52 -18.68 -15.41
C TYR A 500 5.10 -19.15 -15.07
N GLY A 501 4.75 -19.24 -13.78
CA GLY A 501 3.43 -19.60 -13.30
C GLY A 501 2.31 -18.72 -13.85
N ARG A 502 2.58 -17.45 -14.18
CA ARG A 502 1.59 -16.56 -14.80
C ARG A 502 1.22 -16.94 -16.24
N HIS A 503 2.03 -17.76 -16.89
CA HIS A 503 1.76 -18.31 -18.23
C HIS A 503 1.03 -19.65 -18.18
N GLN A 504 0.88 -20.24 -16.99
CA GLN A 504 0.19 -21.51 -16.82
C GLN A 504 -1.33 -21.30 -16.75
N SER A 505 -2.06 -22.27 -17.29
CA SER A 505 -3.51 -22.34 -17.05
C SER A 505 -3.80 -22.68 -15.58
N PHE A 506 -5.01 -22.37 -15.12
CA PHE A 506 -5.48 -22.77 -13.79
C PHE A 506 -5.31 -24.28 -13.52
N VAL A 507 -5.52 -25.12 -14.54
CA VAL A 507 -5.37 -26.58 -14.46
C VAL A 507 -3.91 -26.96 -14.16
N GLN A 508 -2.97 -26.38 -14.89
CA GLN A 508 -1.53 -26.66 -14.74
C GLN A 508 -0.98 -26.11 -13.43
N TYR A 509 -1.34 -24.87 -13.08
CA TYR A 509 -0.84 -24.19 -11.90
C TYR A 509 -1.18 -24.95 -10.60
N PHE A 510 -2.38 -25.54 -10.52
CA PHE A 510 -2.83 -26.32 -9.37
C PHE A 510 -2.65 -27.83 -9.53
N PHE A 511 -1.89 -28.28 -10.54
CA PHE A 511 -1.63 -29.70 -10.82
C PHE A 511 -2.91 -30.55 -10.98
N LEU A 512 -4.02 -29.96 -11.43
CA LEU A 512 -5.30 -30.67 -11.52
C LEU A 512 -5.27 -31.77 -12.59
N ASP A 513 -4.51 -31.56 -13.66
CA ASP A 513 -4.20 -32.55 -14.68
C ASP A 513 -3.44 -33.75 -14.11
N VAL A 514 -2.40 -33.51 -13.32
CA VAL A 514 -1.59 -34.55 -12.65
C VAL A 514 -2.43 -35.30 -11.62
N ILE A 515 -3.20 -34.60 -10.80
CA ILE A 515 -4.10 -35.20 -9.79
C ILE A 515 -5.15 -36.07 -10.48
N ALA A 516 -5.74 -35.61 -11.59
CA ALA A 516 -6.72 -36.38 -12.35
C ALA A 516 -6.13 -37.68 -12.91
N ILE A 517 -4.89 -37.64 -13.44
CA ILE A 517 -4.18 -38.84 -13.92
C ILE A 517 -3.92 -39.83 -12.77
N ILE A 518 -3.43 -39.34 -11.62
CA ILE A 518 -3.17 -40.20 -10.44
C ILE A 518 -4.48 -40.83 -9.93
N ALA A 519 -5.56 -40.05 -9.84
CA ALA A 519 -6.87 -40.54 -9.42
C ALA A 519 -7.40 -41.62 -10.39
N LEU A 520 -7.24 -41.43 -11.70
CA LEU A 520 -7.65 -42.39 -12.71
C LEU A 520 -6.89 -43.73 -12.57
N ILE A 521 -5.57 -43.69 -12.36
CA ILE A 521 -4.74 -44.87 -12.13
C ILE A 521 -5.17 -45.61 -10.86
N ALA A 522 -5.46 -44.87 -9.78
CA ALA A 522 -5.92 -45.43 -8.51
C ALA A 522 -7.27 -46.15 -8.69
N VAL A 523 -8.24 -45.50 -9.33
CA VAL A 523 -9.56 -46.09 -9.62
C VAL A 523 -9.44 -47.35 -10.48
N ALA A 524 -8.63 -47.32 -11.54
CA ALA A 524 -8.38 -48.48 -12.40
C ALA A 524 -7.76 -49.64 -11.62
N SER A 525 -6.77 -49.35 -10.77
CA SER A 525 -6.08 -50.35 -9.94
C SER A 525 -7.01 -50.97 -8.89
N SER A 526 -7.84 -50.16 -8.23
CA SER A 526 -8.89 -50.64 -7.30
C SER A 526 -9.93 -51.49 -8.01
N TYR A 527 -10.35 -51.11 -9.22
CA TYR A 527 -11.28 -51.90 -10.03
C TYR A 527 -10.68 -53.25 -10.43
N ILE A 528 -9.44 -53.28 -10.92
CA ILE A 528 -8.73 -54.52 -11.27
C ILE A 528 -8.61 -55.42 -10.04
N SER A 529 -8.19 -54.88 -8.90
CA SER A 529 -8.08 -55.62 -7.63
C SER A 529 -9.43 -56.20 -7.19
N TYR A 530 -10.51 -55.42 -7.28
CA TYR A 530 -11.87 -55.89 -7.01
C TYR A 530 -12.26 -57.04 -7.95
N ARG A 531 -11.95 -56.94 -9.25
CA ARG A 531 -12.23 -58.01 -10.23
C ARG A 531 -11.44 -59.28 -9.91
N ILE A 532 -10.15 -59.16 -9.59
CA ILE A 532 -9.31 -60.29 -9.19
C ILE A 532 -9.87 -60.95 -7.92
N LEU A 533 -10.18 -60.16 -6.89
CA LEU A 533 -10.73 -60.67 -5.63
C LEU A 533 -12.09 -61.36 -5.85
N LYS A 534 -12.99 -60.76 -6.64
CA LYS A 534 -14.28 -61.35 -7.00
C LYS A 534 -14.10 -62.67 -7.75
N CYS A 535 -13.14 -62.74 -8.67
CA CYS A 535 -12.78 -63.98 -9.38
C CYS A 535 -12.20 -65.04 -8.42
N ALA A 536 -11.31 -64.65 -7.50
CA ALA A 536 -10.73 -65.54 -6.50
C ALA A 536 -11.81 -66.09 -5.54
N VAL A 537 -12.68 -65.24 -4.99
CA VAL A 537 -13.80 -65.63 -4.14
C VAL A 537 -14.75 -66.57 -4.88
N ARG A 538 -15.11 -66.28 -6.13
CA ARG A 538 -15.93 -67.18 -6.96
C ARG A 538 -15.26 -68.54 -7.19
N ARG A 539 -13.94 -68.60 -7.34
CA ARG A 539 -13.21 -69.87 -7.50
C ARG A 539 -13.06 -70.64 -6.18
N CYS A 540 -12.83 -69.96 -5.07
CA CYS A 540 -12.65 -70.59 -3.75
C CYS A 540 -13.99 -71.03 -3.11
N PHE A 541 -15.10 -70.34 -3.39
CA PHE A 541 -16.42 -70.64 -2.80
C PHE A 541 -17.47 -71.16 -3.80
N GLY A 542 -17.22 -71.08 -5.11
CA GLY A 542 -18.15 -71.50 -6.16
C GLY A 542 -18.03 -72.95 -6.62
N SER A 543 -17.08 -73.74 -6.09
CA SER A 543 -16.85 -75.15 -6.45
C SER A 543 -17.50 -76.15 -5.47
N ARG A 544 -18.39 -75.73 -4.56
CA ARG A 544 -19.07 -76.64 -3.61
C ARG A 544 -20.52 -77.00 -3.96
N CYS A 545 -21.01 -76.70 -5.17
CA CYS A 545 -22.41 -76.94 -5.56
C CYS A 545 -22.61 -77.84 -6.78
N SER A 546 -21.59 -78.53 -7.30
CA SER A 546 -21.71 -79.41 -8.47
C SER A 546 -21.43 -80.89 -8.19
N GLU A 547 -21.88 -81.41 -7.04
CA GLU A 547 -21.83 -82.87 -6.76
C GLU A 547 -23.12 -83.43 -6.13
N VAL A 548 -24.26 -82.78 -6.36
CA VAL A 548 -25.58 -83.37 -6.05
C VAL A 548 -26.47 -83.25 -7.28
N LYS A 549 -26.27 -84.14 -8.26
CA LYS A 549 -27.29 -84.61 -9.24
C LYS A 549 -26.65 -85.57 -10.25
N SER A 550 -26.47 -86.82 -9.84
CA SER A 550 -26.53 -87.97 -10.75
C SER A 550 -26.64 -89.25 -9.93
N LYS A 551 -27.89 -89.70 -9.70
CA LYS A 551 -28.32 -91.10 -9.60
C LYS A 551 -29.79 -91.15 -9.18
N LYS A 552 -30.66 -91.08 -10.17
CA LYS A 552 -31.99 -91.71 -10.22
C LYS A 552 -32.26 -92.05 -11.68
N GLU A 553 -31.78 -93.23 -12.07
CA GLU A 553 -32.55 -94.19 -12.85
C GLU A 553 -32.75 -95.41 -11.96
#